data_AF-A0A6V8U0L9-F1
#
_entry.id   AF-A0A6V8U0L9-F1
#
_cell.length_a   1.000
_cell.length_b   1.000
_cell.length_c   1.000
_cell.angle_alpha   90.00
_cell.angle_beta   90.00
_cell.angle_gamma   90.00
#
_symmetry.space_group_name_H-M   'P 1'
#
loop_
_entity.id
_entity.type
_entity.pdbx_description
1 polymer ?
#
loop_
_entity_poly.entity_id
_entity_poly.type
_entity_poly.pdbx_seq_one_letter_code
_entity_poly.pdbx_strand_id
1 'polypeptide(L)' 'MEKKHIYLFCSAGMSTSLLVSKMRAQAEKYEVPVIIEAFPETLAGEKGPAADVVLLGPQIAYMLPEIQRLLPGKPVEV' A
#
# COMPACT_ATOMS: atom_id res chain seq x y z
N MET A 1 6.22 17.40 11.15
CA MET A 1 5.73 16.04 11.45
C MET A 1 6.21 15.12 10.36
N GLU A 2 6.73 13.95 10.73
CA GLU A 2 7.14 12.92 9.76
C GLU A 2 5.88 12.32 9.12
N LYS A 3 5.86 12.21 7.77
CA LYS A 3 4.73 11.61 7.06
C LYS A 3 4.90 10.09 7.02
N LYS A 4 3.82 9.34 7.24
CA LYS A 4 3.82 7.88 7.16
C LYS A 4 3.47 7.38 5.75
N HIS A 5 4.14 6.33 5.28
CA HIS A 5 3.99 5.76 3.95
C HIS A 5 3.01 4.56 3.95
N ILE A 6 1.90 4.69 3.22
CA ILE A 6 0.88 3.66 3.02
C ILE A 6 0.96 3.19 1.58
N TYR A 7 1.50 1.99 1.33
CA TYR A 7 1.67 1.46 -0.02
C TYR A 7 0.68 0.33 -0.30
N LEU A 8 -0.08 0.49 -1.37
CA LEU A 8 -1.04 -0.49 -1.86
C LEU A 8 -0.44 -1.27 -3.03
N PHE A 9 -0.47 -2.60 -2.98
CA PHE A 9 -0.08 -3.46 -4.10
C PHE A 9 -1.33 -4.15 -4.66
N CYS A 10 -1.46 -4.19 -5.98
CA CYS A 10 -2.59 -4.81 -6.67
C CYS A 10 -2.16 -5.40 -8.02
N SER A 11 -3.01 -6.21 -8.66
CA SER A 11 -2.75 -6.84 -9.97
C SER A 11 -2.77 -5.88 -11.17
N ALA A 12 -2.25 -4.64 -11.00
CA ALA A 12 -2.29 -3.55 -11.97
C ALA A 12 -3.71 -3.23 -12.51
N GLY A 13 -4.51 -2.47 -11.75
CA GLY A 13 -5.88 -2.10 -12.13
C GLY A 13 -6.23 -0.62 -11.92
N MET A 14 -7.16 -0.10 -12.72
CA MET A 14 -7.71 1.26 -12.57
C MET A 14 -8.45 1.47 -11.22
N SER A 15 -8.99 0.40 -10.63
CA SER A 15 -9.76 0.44 -9.38
C SER A 15 -8.91 0.91 -8.18
N THR A 16 -7.65 0.52 -8.11
CA THR A 16 -6.74 0.90 -7.01
C THR A 16 -6.34 2.38 -7.11
N SER A 17 -6.16 2.90 -8.32
CA SER A 17 -5.88 4.33 -8.54
C SER A 17 -7.05 5.21 -8.08
N LEU A 18 -8.29 4.77 -8.30
CA LEU A 18 -9.47 5.47 -7.80
C LEU A 18 -9.53 5.47 -6.26
N LEU A 19 -9.24 4.34 -5.62
CA LEU A 19 -9.19 4.24 -4.16
C LEU A 19 -8.11 5.17 -3.59
N VAL A 20 -6.89 5.12 -4.11
CA VAL A 20 -5.79 5.98 -3.66
C VAL A 20 -6.13 7.47 -3.82
N SER A 21 -6.78 7.86 -4.92
CA SER A 21 -7.23 9.25 -5.11
C SER A 21 -8.20 9.68 -3.99
N LYS A 22 -9.20 8.84 -3.66
CA LYS A 22 -10.13 9.12 -2.57
C LYS A 22 -9.45 9.13 -1.19
N MET A 23 -8.52 8.23 -0.94
CA MET A 23 -7.76 8.18 0.31
C MET A 23 -6.92 9.44 0.49
N ARG A 24 -6.22 9.90 -0.56
CA ARG A 24 -5.47 11.17 -0.55
C ARG A 24 -6.36 12.37 -0.25
N ALA A 25 -7.54 12.44 -0.88
CA ALA A 25 -8.50 13.51 -0.61
C ALA A 25 -9.00 13.51 0.85
N GLN A 26 -9.23 12.35 1.46
CA GLN A 26 -9.58 12.29 2.89
C GLN A 26 -8.40 12.61 3.79
N ALA A 27 -7.19 12.15 3.47
CA ALA A 27 -5.99 12.48 4.23
C ALA A 27 -5.75 14.00 4.25
N GLU A 28 -5.94 14.68 3.12
CA GLU A 28 -5.88 16.15 3.03
C GLU A 28 -6.99 16.82 3.84
N LYS A 29 -8.24 16.37 3.69
CA LYS A 29 -9.41 16.90 4.43
C LYS A 29 -9.26 16.85 5.95
N TYR A 30 -8.64 15.78 6.46
CA TYR A 30 -8.47 15.54 7.89
C TYR A 30 -7.05 15.83 8.38
N GLU A 31 -6.21 16.46 7.55
CA GLU A 31 -4.82 16.81 7.86
C GLU A 31 -3.98 15.64 8.39
N VAL A 32 -4.24 14.43 7.86
CA VAL A 32 -3.51 13.21 8.24
C VAL A 32 -2.16 13.20 7.52
N PRO A 33 -1.02 13.17 8.24
CA PRO A 33 0.31 13.28 7.64
C PRO A 33 0.75 11.94 7.03
N VAL A 34 0.18 11.58 5.88
CA VAL A 34 0.49 10.33 5.17
C VAL A 34 0.84 10.57 3.70
N ILE A 35 1.65 9.67 3.14
CA ILE A 35 1.91 9.51 1.71
C ILE A 35 1.27 8.18 1.30
N ILE A 36 0.36 8.22 0.33
CA ILE A 36 -0.38 7.03 -0.13
C ILE A 36 -0.04 6.80 -1.60
N GLU A 37 0.46 5.62 -1.94
CA GLU A 37 0.84 5.26 -3.31
C GLU A 37 0.35 3.84 -3.64
N ALA A 38 0.09 3.58 -4.92
CA ALA A 38 -0.28 2.25 -5.41
C ALA A 38 0.73 1.78 -6.46
N PHE A 39 1.05 0.50 -6.40
CA PHE A 39 2.00 -0.15 -7.30
C PHE A 39 1.44 -1.51 -7.77
N PRO A 40 1.92 -2.04 -8.90
CA PRO A 40 1.73 -3.45 -9.22
C PRO A 40 2.40 -4.35 -8.18
N GLU A 41 1.86 -5.53 -7.95
CA GLU A 41 2.36 -6.56 -7.03
C GLU A 41 3.82 -6.94 -7.29
N THR A 42 4.25 -6.86 -8.55
CA THR A 42 5.63 -7.13 -8.96
C THR A 42 6.65 -6.19 -8.34
N LEU A 43 6.23 -5.00 -7.88
CA LEU A 43 7.09 -4.03 -7.21
C LEU A 43 7.08 -4.15 -5.68
N ALA A 44 6.41 -5.15 -5.10
CA ALA A 44 6.33 -5.31 -3.64
C ALA A 44 7.71 -5.44 -2.96
N GLY A 45 8.64 -6.17 -3.58
CA GLY A 45 10.02 -6.30 -3.07
C GLY A 45 10.85 -5.03 -3.16
N GLU A 46 10.58 -4.18 -4.16
CA GLU A 46 11.33 -2.94 -4.36
C GLU A 46 10.76 -1.78 -3.52
N LYS A 47 9.43 -1.60 -3.53
CA LYS A 47 8.76 -0.48 -2.87
C LYS A 47 8.36 -0.78 -1.42
N GLY A 48 8.02 -2.03 -1.12
CA GLY A 48 7.55 -2.44 0.21
C GLY A 48 8.48 -2.08 1.37
N PRO A 49 9.82 -2.16 1.26
CA PRO A 49 10.71 -1.79 2.36
C PRO A 49 10.59 -0.32 2.80
N ALA A 50 10.20 0.58 1.90
CA ALA A 50 10.00 2.00 2.18
C ALA A 50 8.63 2.33 2.80
N ALA A 51 7.69 1.39 2.81
CA ALA A 51 6.38 1.58 3.40
C ALA A 51 6.43 1.49 4.94
N ASP A 52 5.64 2.29 5.64
CA ASP A 52 5.32 2.05 7.05
C ASP A 52 4.25 0.95 7.18
N VAL A 53 3.33 0.87 6.21
CA VAL A 53 2.31 -0.19 6.12
C VAL A 53 2.08 -0.60 4.67
N VAL A 54 1.90 -1.90 4.48
CA VAL A 54 1.63 -2.52 3.19
C VAL A 54 0.22 -3.07 3.17
N LEU A 55 -0.55 -2.67 2.18
CA LEU A 55 -1.91 -3.15 1.94
C LEU A 55 -1.97 -3.89 0.60
N LEU A 56 -2.59 -5.06 0.59
CA LEU A 56 -2.74 -5.88 -0.59
C LEU A 56 -4.17 -5.77 -1.11
N GLY A 57 -4.33 -5.54 -2.41
CA GLY A 57 -5.64 -5.61 -3.03
C GLY A 57 -6.25 -7.01 -2.87
N PRO A 58 -7.58 -7.14 -2.74
CA PRO A 58 -8.23 -8.43 -2.50
C PRO A 58 -7.97 -9.46 -3.61
N GLN A 59 -7.69 -9.00 -4.84
CA GLN A 59 -7.34 -9.87 -5.97
C GLN A 59 -6.03 -10.63 -5.77
N ILE A 60 -5.13 -10.11 -4.94
CA ILE A 60 -3.81 -10.71 -4.65
C ILE A 60 -3.70 -11.16 -3.19
N ALA A 61 -4.83 -11.34 -2.50
CA ALA A 61 -4.86 -11.75 -1.09
C ALA A 61 -4.09 -13.06 -0.84
N TYR A 62 -4.07 -13.97 -1.82
CA TYR A 62 -3.33 -15.22 -1.75
C TYR A 62 -1.80 -15.03 -1.62
N MET A 63 -1.26 -13.86 -2.01
CA MET A 63 0.15 -13.51 -1.89
C MET A 63 0.54 -13.06 -0.48
N LEU A 64 -0.42 -12.86 0.45
CA LEU A 64 -0.14 -12.36 1.80
C LEU A 64 1.00 -13.11 2.52
N PRO A 65 1.03 -14.47 2.57
CA PRO A 65 2.12 -15.18 3.24
C PRO A 65 3.48 -15.02 2.55
N GLU A 66 3.50 -14.76 1.25
CA GLU A 66 4.73 -14.48 0.50
C GLU A 66 5.23 -13.08 0.80
N ILE A 67 4.36 -12.07 0.74
CA ILE A 67 4.73 -10.67 1.00
C ILE A 67 5.17 -10.47 2.46
N GLN A 68 4.53 -11.12 3.42
CA GLN A 68 4.97 -11.09 4.82
C GLN A 68 6.37 -11.67 5.03
N ARG A 69 6.73 -12.71 4.28
CA ARG A 69 8.09 -13.29 4.29
C ARG A 69 9.10 -12.37 3.58
N LEU A 70 8.68 -11.71 2.51
CA LEU A 70 9.49 -10.77 1.74
C LEU A 70 9.80 -9.48 2.52
N LEU A 71 8.86 -9.02 3.35
CA LEU A 71 8.93 -7.76 4.09
C LEU A 71 8.88 -8.00 5.61
N PRO A 72 9.87 -8.70 6.19
CA PRO A 72 9.86 -9.01 7.61
C PRO A 72 9.84 -7.74 8.46
N GLY A 73 8.95 -7.70 9.46
CA GLY A 73 8.80 -6.55 10.37
C GLY A 73 7.96 -5.40 9.81
N LYS A 74 7.42 -5.51 8.58
CA LYS A 74 6.39 -4.59 8.09
C LYS A 74 4.99 -5.13 8.39
N PRO A 75 4.04 -4.28 8.81
CA PRO A 75 2.63 -4.69 8.85
C PRO A 75 2.13 -4.84 7.41
N VAL A 76 1.70 -6.06 7.07
CA VAL A 76 1.16 -6.43 5.76
C VAL A 76 -0.21 -7.05 5.97
N GLU A 77 -1.24 -6.45 5.37
CA GLU A 77 -2.65 -6.90 5.45
C GLU A 77 -3.36 -6.79 4.09
N VAL A 78 -4.55 -7.39 4.00
CA VAL A 78 -5.44 -7.37 2.81
C VAL A 78 -6.62 -6.44 3.07
#